data_AF-A0A399Z2I1-F1
#
_entry.id   AF-A0A399Z2I1-F1
#
_cell.length_a   1.000
_cell.length_b   1.000
_cell.length_c   1.000
_cell.angle_alpha   90.00
_cell.angle_beta   90.00
_cell.angle_gamma   90.00
#
_symmetry.space_group_name_H-M   'P 1'
#
loop_
_entity.id
_entity.type
_entity.pdbx_description
1 polymer ?
#
loop_
_entity_poly.entity_id
_entity_poly.type
_entity_poly.pdbx_seq_one_letter_code
_entity_poly.pdbx_strand_id
1 'polypeptide(L)' 'MAARVISGKAKGRKLKLVPGDTTRPIMDRVKESLFNILGDIEGT' A
#
# COMPACT_ATOMS: atom_id res chain seq x y z
N MET A 1 -12.75 2.09 1.91
CA MET A 1 -11.54 1.68 2.65
C MET A 1 -10.43 2.66 2.34
N ALA A 2 -9.84 3.32 3.34
CA ALA A 2 -8.75 4.26 3.10
C ALA A 2 -7.44 3.49 2.81
N ALA A 3 -6.72 3.88 1.75
CA ALA A 3 -5.40 3.31 1.46
C ALA A 3 -4.44 3.66 2.61
N ARG A 4 -3.72 2.65 3.12
CA ARG A 4 -2.70 2.81 4.16
C ARG A 4 -1.44 2.01 3.83
N VAL A 5 -0.35 2.40 4.47
CA VAL A 5 0.91 1.63 4.48
C VAL A 5 0.75 0.41 5.41
N ILE A 6 1.13 -0.76 4.92
CA ILE A 6 0.90 -2.07 5.59
C ILE A 6 2.13 -2.62 6.34
N SER A 7 3.34 -2.25 5.92
CA SER A 7 4.61 -2.72 6.51
C SER A 7 5.72 -1.66 6.42
N GLY A 8 6.89 -1.97 6.97
CA GLY A 8 8.07 -1.09 6.96
C GLY A 8 7.97 0.12 7.89
N LYS A 9 8.93 1.05 7.74
CA LYS A 9 9.11 2.22 8.63
C LYS A 9 7.87 3.13 8.73
N ALA A 10 7.04 3.17 7.70
CA ALA A 10 5.85 4.03 7.63
C ALA A 10 4.52 3.29 7.88
N LYS A 11 4.56 2.05 8.41
CA LYS A 11 3.37 1.23 8.69
C LYS A 11 2.27 2.00 9.43
N GLY A 12 1.03 1.85 8.99
CA GLY A 12 -0.15 2.50 9.60
C GLY A 12 -0.44 3.90 9.08
N ARG A 13 0.46 4.51 8.30
CA ARG A 13 0.22 5.82 7.71
C ARG A 13 -0.93 5.76 6.71
N LYS A 14 -1.97 6.57 6.95
CA LYS A 14 -3.09 6.77 6.01
C LYS A 14 -2.62 7.61 4.83
N LEU A 15 -2.98 7.21 3.63
CA LEU A 15 -2.67 7.92 2.39
C LEU A 15 -3.85 8.77 1.97
N LYS A 16 -3.55 9.94 1.40
CA LYS A 16 -4.57 10.76 0.75
C LYS A 16 -4.99 10.07 -0.54
N LEU A 17 -6.30 9.85 -0.69
CA LEU A 17 -6.84 9.31 -1.93
C LEU A 17 -6.93 10.42 -2.97
N VAL A 18 -6.81 10.02 -4.24
CA VAL A 18 -7.19 10.91 -5.34
C VAL A 18 -8.68 11.22 -5.24
N PRO A 19 -9.09 12.47 -5.51
CA PRO A 19 -10.50 12.83 -5.49
C PRO A 19 -11.26 12.11 -6.62
N GLY A 20 -12.48 11.68 -6.31
CA GLY A 20 -13.36 10.98 -7.26
C GLY A 20 -13.22 9.45 -7.23
N ASP A 21 -14.05 8.80 -8.06
CA ASP A 21 -14.27 7.35 -7.99
C ASP A 21 -13.65 6.58 -9.17
N THR A 22 -12.87 7.26 -10.01
CA THR A 22 -12.24 6.68 -11.20
C THR A 22 -11.10 5.72 -10.88
N THR A 23 -10.55 5.79 -9.66
CA THR A 23 -9.42 4.96 -9.25
C THR A 23 -9.91 3.77 -8.45
N ARG A 24 -9.64 2.56 -8.95
CA ARG A 24 -9.92 1.32 -8.23
C ARG A 24 -8.88 1.11 -7.12
N PRO A 25 -9.24 1.20 -5.83
CA PRO A 25 -8.32 0.87 -4.76
C PRO A 25 -8.05 -0.63 -4.74
N ILE A 26 -6.80 -1.01 -4.47
CA ILE A 26 -6.41 -2.39 -4.24
C ILE A 26 -6.52 -2.75 -2.76
N MET A 27 -6.89 -3.99 -2.47
CA MET A 27 -7.01 -4.49 -1.09
C MET A 27 -5.62 -4.63 -0.43
N ASP A 28 -5.58 -4.56 0.89
CA ASP A 28 -4.34 -4.74 1.66
C ASP A 28 -3.65 -6.09 1.34
N ARG A 29 -4.42 -7.19 1.23
CA ARG A 29 -3.90 -8.51 0.85
C ARG A 29 -3.19 -8.52 -0.51
N VAL A 30 -3.69 -7.76 -1.49
CA VAL A 30 -3.07 -7.69 -2.83
C VAL A 30 -1.73 -6.96 -2.74
N LYS A 31 -1.65 -5.89 -1.95
CA LYS A 31 -0.38 -5.20 -1.71
C LYS A 31 0.60 -6.10 -0.96
N GLU A 32 0.16 -6.84 0.06
CA GLU A 32 1.02 -7.82 0.77
C GLU A 32 1.57 -8.88 -0.17
N SER A 33 0.72 -9.50 -0.99
CA SER A 33 1.17 -10.48 -1.99
C SER A 33 2.22 -9.92 -2.94
N LEU A 34 2.05 -8.67 -3.40
CA LEU A 34 3.03 -8.02 -4.27
C LEU A 34 4.38 -7.81 -3.57
N PHE A 35 4.39 -7.27 -2.36
CA PHE A 35 5.65 -7.05 -1.63
C PHE A 35 6.32 -8.35 -1.21
N ASN A 36 5.57 -9.41 -0.92
CA ASN A 36 6.13 -10.74 -0.67
C ASN A 36 6.84 -11.31 -1.91
N ILE A 37 6.34 -11.02 -3.12
CA ILE A 37 6.99 -11.42 -4.39
C ILE A 37 8.26 -10.61 -4.63
N LEU A 38 8.23 -9.30 -4.33
CA LEU A 38 9.39 -8.43 -4.50
C LEU A 38 10.51 -8.73 -3.49
N GLY A 39 10.18 -9.30 -2.33
CA GLY A 39 11.14 -9.64 -1.28
C GLY A 39 11.63 -8.40 -0.52
N ASP A 40 12.79 -8.54 0.13
CA ASP A 40 13.43 -7.42 0.83
C ASP A 40 14.03 -6.44 -0.18
N ILE A 41 13.55 -5.20 -0.16
CA ILE A 41 14.00 -4.12 -1.02
C ILE A 41 14.72 -3.09 -0.14
N GLU A 42 16.04 -3.02 -0.23
CA GLU A 42 16.82 -1.96 0.42
C GLU A 42 16.66 -0.65 -0.35
N GLY A 43 15.86 0.27 0.19
CA GLY A 43 15.75 1.64 -0.29
C GLY A 43 16.61 2.56 0.55
N THR A 44 17.70 3.09 -0.04
CA THR A 44 18.50 4.21 0.49
C THR A 44 17.68 5.49 0.59
#